data_AF-A0A0S8I0J3-F1
#
_entry.id   AF-A0A0S8I0J3-F1
#
_cell.length_a   1.000
_cell.length_b   1.000
_cell.length_c   1.000
_cell.angle_alpha   90.00
_cell.angle_beta   90.00
_cell.angle_gamma   90.00
#
_symmetry.space_group_name_H-M   'P 1'
#
loop_
_entity.id
_entity.type
_entity.pdbx_description
1 polymer ?
#
loop_
_entity_poly.entity_id
_entity_poly.type
_entity_poly.pdbx_seq_one_letter_code
_entity_poly.pdbx_strand_id
1 'polypeptide(L)'
;MTLSRLVFAPFDPRRDGEIEMLFREYSHKDFQLQAMGISKASMVDFLKTTLLEPESQNIVLRDNGRLVGLISLQFLPWMSDHFGLRMYAVRHLLARSDSPLVHTRLLRVVIEELPEVDFLDCRVAVDDIYSAHALEVCAFRYVGTEIFLGQTLGNSIALRTPPGIDVCPCGNEDREPVLDIAADTHVHNRFVYDPNIHEKAAQSLYRKLVAHCFDAEPFKVLVARSGGGVEGFITFKMSRTFSRTVGMPCGSLDLIGVRPQTRSRGLGAALNRFALREMAQDGTKVVAVRTLASNYPALRTCFRTGFTVTSTSLHFHRWIQRPKITAQGMAPGSENNLKFTQTLADH
;
A
#
# COMPACT_ATOMS: atom_id res chain seq x y z
N MET A 1 5.06 -45.10 1.51
CA MET A 1 4.97 -43.64 1.36
C MET A 1 4.00 -43.36 0.24
N THR A 2 2.76 -42.97 0.55
CA THR A 2 1.78 -42.50 -0.43
C THR A 2 2.27 -41.17 -0.96
N LEU A 3 2.58 -41.09 -2.27
CA LEU A 3 2.97 -39.84 -2.93
C LEU A 3 1.82 -38.83 -2.78
N SER A 4 2.07 -37.74 -2.05
CA SER A 4 1.15 -36.60 -1.94
C SER A 4 0.81 -36.07 -3.33
N ARG A 5 -0.47 -36.08 -3.72
CA ARG A 5 -0.90 -35.53 -5.01
C ARG A 5 -1.17 -34.04 -4.86
N LEU A 6 -0.12 -33.25 -5.08
CA LEU A 6 -0.21 -31.79 -5.13
C LEU A 6 -0.83 -31.34 -6.46
N VAL A 7 -1.85 -30.48 -6.40
CA VAL A 7 -2.57 -29.98 -7.58
C VAL A 7 -2.81 -28.48 -7.44
N PHE A 8 -2.34 -27.71 -8.41
CA PHE A 8 -2.73 -26.31 -8.60
C PHE A 8 -4.00 -26.23 -9.44
N ALA A 9 -4.90 -25.32 -9.09
CA ALA A 9 -6.09 -25.02 -9.90
C ALA A 9 -6.50 -23.56 -9.74
N PRO A 10 -7.20 -22.97 -10.72
CA PRO A 10 -7.91 -21.72 -10.50
C PRO A 10 -8.92 -21.88 -9.36
N PHE A 11 -9.09 -20.83 -8.56
CA PHE A 11 -10.12 -20.77 -7.54
C PHE A 11 -11.53 -20.84 -8.16
N ASP A 12 -12.36 -21.73 -7.64
CA ASP A 12 -13.77 -21.90 -7.96
C ASP A 12 -14.62 -21.81 -6.68
N PRO A 13 -15.42 -20.74 -6.50
CA PRO A 13 -16.27 -20.55 -5.33
C PRO A 13 -17.21 -21.73 -5.02
N ARG A 14 -17.55 -22.57 -6.01
CA ARG A 14 -18.43 -23.74 -5.84
C ARG A 14 -17.69 -24.94 -5.25
N ARG A 15 -16.36 -24.99 -5.36
CA ARG A 15 -15.52 -26.15 -5.00
C ARG A 15 -14.53 -25.84 -3.87
N ASP A 16 -14.24 -24.57 -3.65
CA ASP A 16 -13.26 -24.08 -2.69
C ASP A 16 -13.90 -23.52 -1.40
N GLY A 17 -14.95 -24.18 -0.88
CA GLY A 17 -15.59 -23.76 0.38
C GLY A 17 -14.64 -23.69 1.59
N GLU A 18 -13.56 -24.48 1.57
CA GLU A 18 -12.50 -24.46 2.59
C GLU A 18 -11.67 -23.16 2.61
N ILE A 19 -11.81 -22.28 1.60
CA ILE A 19 -11.07 -21.01 1.52
C ILE A 19 -11.31 -20.12 2.74
N GLU A 20 -12.52 -20.19 3.30
CA GLU A 20 -12.88 -19.45 4.50
C GLU A 20 -11.98 -19.82 5.68
N MET A 21 -11.68 -21.11 5.82
CA MET A 21 -10.84 -21.60 6.89
C MET A 21 -9.39 -21.12 6.72
N LEU A 22 -8.87 -20.98 5.48
CA LEU A 22 -7.54 -20.40 5.25
C LEU A 22 -7.44 -18.96 5.77
N PHE A 23 -8.43 -18.11 5.46
CA PHE A 23 -8.47 -16.74 5.99
C PHE A 23 -8.66 -16.72 7.51
N ARG A 24 -9.48 -17.62 8.05
CA ARG A 24 -9.77 -17.71 9.49
C ARG A 24 -8.55 -18.19 10.29
N GLU A 25 -7.73 -19.05 9.72
CA GLU A 25 -6.52 -19.58 10.36
C GLU A 25 -5.35 -18.59 10.28
N TYR A 26 -5.35 -17.65 9.33
CA TYR A 26 -4.35 -16.59 9.26
C TYR A 26 -4.46 -15.66 10.48
N SER A 27 -3.48 -15.72 11.39
CA SER A 27 -3.52 -15.05 12.70
C SER A 27 -2.65 -13.79 12.80
N HIS A 28 -1.74 -13.58 11.85
CA HIS A 28 -0.76 -12.48 11.87
C HIS A 28 -1.36 -11.06 11.82
N LYS A 29 -2.67 -10.95 11.61
CA LYS A 29 -3.41 -9.67 11.64
C LYS A 29 -4.45 -9.60 12.77
N ASP A 30 -4.52 -10.58 13.66
CA ASP A 30 -5.55 -10.63 14.70
C ASP A 30 -5.45 -9.45 15.68
N PHE A 31 -4.24 -9.02 16.03
CA PHE A 31 -4.04 -7.81 16.84
C PHE A 31 -4.61 -6.55 16.16
N GLN A 32 -4.44 -6.42 14.84
CA GLN A 32 -4.99 -5.30 14.07
C GLN A 32 -6.52 -5.29 14.15
N LEU A 33 -7.14 -6.46 13.94
CA LEU A 33 -8.58 -6.61 14.00
C LEU A 33 -9.13 -6.26 15.38
N GLN A 34 -8.49 -6.79 16.43
CA GLN A 34 -8.85 -6.48 17.81
C GLN A 34 -8.71 -4.99 18.12
N ALA A 35 -7.58 -4.36 17.76
CA ALA A 35 -7.33 -2.94 18.00
C ALA A 35 -8.32 -2.04 17.26
N MET A 36 -8.82 -2.48 16.11
CA MET A 36 -9.83 -1.78 15.31
C MET A 36 -11.26 -2.16 15.70
N GLY A 37 -11.50 -3.11 16.61
CA GLY A 37 -12.84 -3.57 16.96
C GLY A 37 -13.56 -4.32 15.83
N ILE A 38 -12.83 -4.90 14.88
CA ILE A 38 -13.36 -5.64 13.74
C ILE A 38 -13.35 -7.14 14.07
N SER A 39 -14.47 -7.82 13.88
CA SER A 39 -14.53 -9.25 14.12
C SER A 39 -13.79 -10.04 13.04
N LYS A 40 -13.14 -11.14 13.43
CA LYS A 40 -12.44 -12.01 12.47
C LYS A 40 -13.39 -12.59 11.42
N ALA A 41 -14.62 -12.93 11.81
CA ALA A 41 -15.63 -13.45 10.88
C ALA A 41 -15.99 -12.43 9.78
N SER A 42 -16.29 -11.18 10.16
CA SER A 42 -16.65 -10.16 9.16
C SER A 42 -15.46 -9.74 8.29
N MET A 43 -14.24 -9.80 8.83
CA MET A 43 -13.03 -9.65 8.01
C MET A 43 -12.87 -10.78 7.00
N VAL A 44 -13.11 -12.03 7.39
CA VAL A 44 -13.06 -13.18 6.48
C VAL A 44 -14.09 -13.03 5.36
N ASP A 45 -15.31 -12.57 5.67
CA ASP A 45 -16.34 -12.29 4.66
C ASP A 45 -15.87 -11.22 3.67
N PHE A 46 -15.25 -10.14 4.16
CA PHE A 46 -14.64 -9.12 3.31
C PHE A 46 -13.51 -9.70 2.44
N LEU A 47 -12.59 -10.47 3.00
CA LEU A 47 -11.49 -11.06 2.25
C LEU A 47 -11.99 -12.01 1.15
N LYS A 48 -13.07 -12.75 1.37
CA LYS A 48 -13.71 -13.58 0.34
C LYS A 48 -14.21 -12.75 -0.84
N THR A 49 -14.79 -11.56 -0.62
CA THR A 49 -15.24 -10.71 -1.74
C THR A 49 -14.08 -10.27 -2.62
N THR A 50 -12.87 -10.18 -2.06
CA THR A 50 -11.69 -9.76 -2.82
C THR A 50 -11.22 -10.79 -3.85
N LEU A 51 -11.57 -12.07 -3.68
CA LEU A 51 -11.30 -13.14 -4.65
C LEU A 51 -12.23 -13.08 -5.87
N LEU A 52 -13.27 -12.24 -5.79
CA LEU A 52 -14.26 -12.05 -6.86
C LEU A 52 -14.09 -10.69 -7.54
N GLU A 53 -13.11 -9.89 -7.12
CA GLU A 53 -12.85 -8.59 -7.74
C GLU A 53 -12.38 -8.78 -9.19
N PRO A 54 -12.80 -7.90 -10.12
CA PRO A 54 -12.30 -7.91 -11.49
C PRO A 54 -10.77 -7.84 -11.52
N GLU A 55 -10.19 -8.43 -12.56
CA GLU A 55 -8.74 -8.44 -12.78
C GLU A 55 -7.94 -9.13 -11.65
N SER A 56 -8.62 -9.92 -10.82
CA SER A 56 -7.97 -10.83 -9.89
C SER A 56 -7.72 -12.20 -10.53
N GLN A 57 -6.52 -12.75 -10.30
CA GLN A 57 -6.18 -14.13 -10.65
C GLN A 57 -5.90 -14.90 -9.37
N ASN A 58 -6.69 -15.93 -9.11
CA ASN A 58 -6.68 -16.65 -7.84
C ASN A 58 -6.35 -18.12 -8.10
N ILE A 59 -5.25 -18.60 -7.50
CA ILE A 59 -4.76 -19.97 -7.66
C ILE A 59 -4.75 -20.64 -6.28
N VAL A 60 -5.33 -21.82 -6.22
CA VAL A 60 -5.33 -22.67 -5.02
C VAL A 60 -4.38 -23.84 -5.18
N LEU A 61 -3.76 -24.26 -4.07
CA LEU A 61 -2.99 -25.49 -4.00
C LEU A 61 -3.73 -26.51 -3.12
N ARG A 62 -3.88 -27.73 -3.64
CA ARG A 62 -4.45 -28.86 -2.92
C ARG A 62 -3.41 -29.94 -2.70
N ASP A 63 -3.44 -30.54 -1.51
CA ASP A 63 -2.70 -31.77 -1.20
C ASP A 63 -3.70 -32.87 -0.87
N ASN A 64 -3.70 -33.95 -1.67
CA ASN A 64 -4.64 -35.06 -1.54
C ASN A 64 -6.12 -34.60 -1.47
N GLY A 65 -6.45 -33.57 -2.25
CA GLY A 65 -7.80 -32.98 -2.32
C GLY A 65 -8.08 -31.87 -1.30
N ARG A 66 -7.34 -31.80 -0.19
CA ARG A 66 -7.51 -30.75 0.83
C ARG A 66 -6.89 -29.44 0.37
N LEU A 67 -7.57 -28.32 0.61
CA LEU A 67 -7.03 -26.99 0.31
C LEU A 67 -5.91 -26.65 1.31
N VAL A 68 -4.69 -26.42 0.82
CA VAL A 68 -3.51 -26.13 1.66
C VAL A 68 -2.89 -24.77 1.40
N GLY A 69 -3.25 -24.09 0.32
CA GLY A 69 -2.78 -22.72 0.08
C GLY A 69 -3.55 -21.96 -0.99
N LEU A 70 -3.33 -20.64 -0.97
CA LEU A 70 -3.93 -19.66 -1.87
C LEU A 70 -2.88 -18.61 -2.24
N ILE A 71 -2.78 -18.32 -3.54
CA ILE A 71 -2.16 -17.09 -4.03
C ILE A 71 -3.17 -16.31 -4.86
N SER A 72 -3.29 -15.02 -4.59
CA SER A 72 -4.18 -14.10 -5.30
C SER A 72 -3.39 -12.94 -5.84
N LEU A 73 -3.50 -12.70 -7.14
CA LEU A 73 -2.89 -11.59 -7.85
C LEU A 73 -3.97 -10.59 -8.23
N GLN A 74 -3.69 -9.30 -8.06
CA GLN A 74 -4.55 -8.20 -8.52
C GLN A 74 -3.78 -7.40 -9.56
N PHE A 75 -4.34 -7.23 -10.76
CA PHE A 75 -3.76 -6.32 -11.76
C PHE A 75 -3.83 -4.88 -11.26
N LEU A 76 -2.78 -4.10 -11.56
CA LEU A 76 -2.64 -2.72 -11.10
C LEU A 76 -2.63 -1.77 -12.32
N PRO A 77 -3.78 -1.46 -12.94
CA PRO A 77 -3.84 -0.77 -14.23
C PRO A 77 -3.14 0.59 -14.20
N TRP A 78 -3.47 1.44 -13.21
CA TRP A 78 -2.87 2.76 -13.06
C TRP A 78 -1.35 2.76 -12.90
N MET A 79 -0.81 1.78 -12.17
CA MET A 79 0.65 1.65 -12.00
C MET A 79 1.28 1.02 -13.24
N SER A 80 0.58 0.09 -13.88
CA SER A 80 1.04 -0.54 -15.11
C SER A 80 1.20 0.48 -16.23
N ASP A 81 0.19 1.33 -16.43
CA ASP A 81 0.23 2.44 -17.39
C ASP A 81 1.32 3.45 -17.04
N HIS A 82 1.53 3.71 -15.74
CA HIS A 82 2.54 4.65 -15.29
C HIS A 82 3.97 4.19 -15.59
N PHE A 83 4.28 2.93 -15.28
CA PHE A 83 5.63 2.39 -15.40
C PHE A 83 5.89 1.70 -16.75
N GLY A 84 4.86 1.50 -17.58
CA GLY A 84 4.97 0.76 -18.83
C GLY A 84 5.26 -0.72 -18.61
N LEU A 85 4.72 -1.30 -17.54
CA LEU A 85 4.96 -2.69 -17.09
C LEU A 85 3.63 -3.34 -16.75
N ARG A 86 3.48 -4.64 -16.97
CA ARG A 86 2.32 -5.39 -16.46
C ARG A 86 2.53 -5.71 -14.98
N MET A 87 2.03 -4.84 -14.11
CA MET A 87 2.25 -4.91 -12.66
C MET A 87 1.07 -5.59 -11.96
N TYR A 88 1.38 -6.51 -11.05
CA TYR A 88 0.40 -7.19 -10.21
C TYR A 88 0.78 -7.10 -8.73
N ALA A 89 -0.22 -7.03 -7.85
CA ALA A 89 -0.03 -7.18 -6.42
C ALA A 89 -0.40 -8.60 -6.00
N VAL A 90 0.50 -9.28 -5.31
CA VAL A 90 0.19 -10.50 -4.56
C VAL A 90 -0.62 -10.08 -3.33
N ARG A 91 -1.94 -10.11 -3.47
CA ARG A 91 -2.90 -9.65 -2.46
C ARG A 91 -3.04 -10.64 -1.32
N HIS A 92 -3.05 -11.93 -1.66
CA HIS A 92 -3.09 -13.04 -0.69
C HIS A 92 -1.97 -14.01 -1.00
N LEU A 93 -1.22 -14.38 0.04
CA LEU A 93 -0.25 -15.47 0.03
C LEU A 93 -0.46 -16.22 1.33
N LEU A 94 -1.27 -17.29 1.29
CA LEU A 94 -1.73 -18.02 2.46
C LEU A 94 -1.39 -19.50 2.32
N ALA A 95 -0.98 -20.13 3.41
CA ALA A 95 -0.79 -21.56 3.48
C ALA A 95 -1.10 -22.15 4.86
N ARG A 96 -1.59 -23.38 4.88
CA ARG A 96 -1.54 -24.27 6.05
C ARG A 96 -0.22 -24.99 6.07
N SER A 97 0.84 -24.34 6.53
CA SER A 97 2.14 -24.97 6.66
C SER A 97 2.94 -24.37 7.82
N ASP A 98 3.73 -25.21 8.44
CA ASP A 98 4.79 -24.90 9.40
C ASP A 98 6.15 -24.68 8.70
N SER A 99 6.14 -24.42 7.39
CA SER A 99 7.34 -24.25 6.58
C SER A 99 7.09 -23.28 5.41
N PRO A 100 8.14 -22.71 4.80
CA PRO A 100 8.00 -21.86 3.61
C PRO A 100 7.65 -22.64 2.33
N LEU A 101 7.56 -23.98 2.37
CA LEU A 101 7.47 -24.80 1.15
C LEU A 101 6.21 -24.55 0.34
N VAL A 102 5.04 -24.46 0.99
CA VAL A 102 3.76 -24.22 0.29
C VAL A 102 3.73 -22.83 -0.33
N HIS A 103 4.14 -21.81 0.42
CA HIS A 103 4.28 -20.43 -0.08
C HIS A 103 5.25 -20.37 -1.27
N THR A 104 6.40 -21.05 -1.19
CA THR A 104 7.39 -21.10 -2.27
C THR A 104 6.81 -21.72 -3.54
N ARG A 105 6.07 -22.83 -3.40
CA ARG A 105 5.39 -23.50 -4.53
C ARG A 105 4.34 -22.59 -5.19
N LEU A 106 3.54 -21.87 -4.40
CA LEU A 106 2.56 -20.91 -4.89
C LEU A 106 3.21 -19.72 -5.63
N LEU A 107 4.33 -19.21 -5.12
CA LEU A 107 5.06 -18.14 -5.78
C LEU A 107 5.69 -18.61 -7.09
N ARG A 108 6.29 -19.82 -7.13
CA ARG A 108 6.91 -20.36 -8.34
C ARG A 108 5.93 -20.58 -9.47
N VAL A 109 4.72 -21.12 -9.20
CA VAL A 109 3.73 -21.30 -10.26
C VAL A 109 3.36 -19.95 -10.91
N VAL A 110 3.27 -18.88 -10.13
CA VAL A 110 3.03 -17.53 -10.67
C VAL A 110 4.22 -17.02 -11.48
N ILE A 111 5.44 -17.18 -10.97
CA ILE A 111 6.67 -16.68 -11.63
C ILE A 111 6.96 -17.42 -12.94
N GLU A 112 6.70 -18.73 -12.98
CA GLU A 112 7.11 -19.62 -14.07
C GLU A 112 5.99 -19.77 -15.12
N GLU A 113 4.72 -19.79 -14.72
CA GLU A 113 3.60 -20.14 -15.60
C GLU A 113 2.75 -18.95 -16.07
N LEU A 114 2.92 -17.74 -15.51
CA LEU A 114 2.20 -16.54 -15.97
C LEU A 114 3.12 -15.67 -16.85
N PRO A 115 3.08 -15.82 -18.19
CA PRO A 115 4.02 -15.18 -19.12
C PRO A 115 3.86 -13.65 -19.20
N GLU A 116 2.81 -13.13 -18.61
CA GLU A 116 2.27 -11.79 -18.80
C GLU A 116 2.50 -10.86 -17.61
N VAL A 117 3.22 -11.34 -16.60
CA VAL A 117 3.58 -10.58 -15.41
C VAL A 117 5.00 -10.05 -15.58
N ASP A 118 5.17 -8.72 -15.57
CA ASP A 118 6.51 -8.11 -15.58
C ASP A 118 7.02 -7.86 -14.16
N PHE A 119 6.10 -7.53 -13.25
CA PHE A 119 6.41 -7.09 -11.90
C PHE A 119 5.37 -7.56 -10.88
N LEU A 120 5.86 -8.02 -9.72
CA LEU A 120 5.05 -8.39 -8.57
C LEU A 120 5.37 -7.50 -7.36
N ASP A 121 4.33 -6.90 -6.79
CA ASP A 121 4.31 -6.23 -5.49
C ASP A 121 3.75 -7.21 -4.45
N CYS A 122 4.47 -7.52 -3.37
CA CYS A 122 3.98 -8.42 -2.33
C CYS A 122 4.17 -7.83 -0.94
N ARG A 123 3.14 -7.97 -0.10
CA ARG A 123 3.17 -7.58 1.31
C ARG A 123 2.77 -8.75 2.18
N VAL A 124 3.54 -8.97 3.24
CA VAL A 124 3.27 -10.00 4.24
C VAL A 124 3.34 -9.39 5.64
N ALA A 125 2.71 -10.00 6.63
CA ALA A 125 2.87 -9.56 8.02
C ALA A 125 4.33 -9.77 8.46
N VAL A 126 4.82 -8.91 9.36
CA VAL A 126 6.24 -8.96 9.78
C VAL A 126 6.59 -10.23 10.56
N ASP A 127 5.61 -10.81 11.22
CA ASP A 127 5.69 -12.05 12.01
C ASP A 127 5.30 -13.30 11.19
N ASP A 128 4.92 -13.13 9.92
CA ASP A 128 4.72 -14.23 8.97
C ASP A 128 6.06 -14.62 8.34
N ILE A 129 6.89 -15.25 9.18
CA ILE A 129 8.27 -15.63 8.86
C ILE A 129 8.32 -16.59 7.66
N TYR A 130 7.34 -17.49 7.52
CA TYR A 130 7.33 -18.47 6.44
C TYR A 130 7.02 -17.84 5.08
N SER A 131 6.09 -16.87 5.02
CA SER A 131 5.87 -16.12 3.79
C SER A 131 7.09 -15.26 3.43
N ALA A 132 7.73 -14.62 4.42
CA ALA A 132 8.95 -13.83 4.20
C ALA A 132 10.10 -14.69 3.63
N HIS A 133 10.41 -15.84 4.24
CA HIS A 133 11.42 -16.76 3.72
C HIS A 133 11.09 -17.28 2.32
N ALA A 134 9.82 -17.58 2.04
CA ALA A 134 9.40 -18.03 0.71
C ALA A 134 9.60 -16.95 -0.35
N LEU A 135 9.34 -15.68 -0.01
CA LEU A 135 9.60 -14.54 -0.89
C LEU A 135 11.10 -14.42 -1.20
N GLU A 136 11.96 -14.51 -0.19
CA GLU A 136 13.43 -14.48 -0.36
C GLU A 136 13.92 -15.63 -1.25
N VAL A 137 13.47 -16.86 -1.02
CA VAL A 137 13.80 -18.04 -1.85
C VAL A 137 13.34 -17.86 -3.30
N CYS A 138 12.24 -17.15 -3.53
CA CYS A 138 11.72 -16.81 -4.85
C CYS A 138 12.33 -15.52 -5.43
N ALA A 139 13.43 -15.03 -4.86
CA ALA A 139 14.18 -13.85 -5.30
C ALA A 139 13.36 -12.54 -5.30
N PHE A 140 12.36 -12.44 -4.43
CA PHE A 140 11.73 -11.16 -4.12
C PHE A 140 12.70 -10.30 -3.31
N ARG A 141 12.85 -9.04 -3.69
CA ARG A 141 13.69 -8.06 -3.01
C ARG A 141 12.86 -7.31 -1.96
N TYR A 142 13.34 -7.26 -0.74
CA TYR A 142 12.78 -6.39 0.30
C TYR A 142 12.99 -4.91 -0.09
N VAL A 143 11.93 -4.12 -0.02
CA VAL A 143 11.92 -2.69 -0.39
C VAL A 143 11.34 -1.80 0.71
N GLY A 144 11.05 -2.34 1.89
CA GLY A 144 10.64 -1.52 3.03
C GLY A 144 9.70 -2.22 3.99
N THR A 145 9.53 -1.60 5.14
CA THR A 145 8.58 -2.01 6.17
C THR A 145 7.49 -0.97 6.26
N GLU A 146 6.24 -1.39 6.24
CA GLU A 146 5.07 -0.53 6.42
C GLU A 146 4.49 -0.71 7.81
N ILE A 147 4.14 0.41 8.45
CA ILE A 147 3.42 0.44 9.72
C ILE A 147 2.00 0.88 9.42
N PHE A 148 1.05 0.06 9.84
CA PHE A 148 -0.37 0.40 9.89
C PHE A 148 -0.68 0.98 11.26
N LEU A 149 -1.32 2.13 11.26
CA LEU A 149 -1.80 2.77 12.47
C LEU A 149 -3.31 2.92 12.42
N GLY A 150 -3.95 2.75 13.58
CA GLY A 150 -5.39 2.85 13.75
C GLY A 150 -5.75 3.82 14.87
N GLN A 151 -6.93 4.42 14.72
CA GLN A 151 -7.53 5.29 15.72
C GLN A 151 -9.05 5.11 15.72
N THR A 152 -9.61 4.87 16.90
CA THR A 152 -11.07 4.99 17.12
C THR A 152 -11.39 6.47 17.33
N LEU A 153 -12.34 6.99 16.56
CA LEU A 153 -12.75 8.40 16.66
C LEU A 153 -13.73 8.56 17.82
N GLY A 154 -13.44 9.53 18.68
CA GLY A 154 -14.39 10.03 19.67
C GLY A 154 -15.31 11.12 19.09
N ASN A 155 -16.28 11.56 19.88
CA ASN A 155 -17.26 12.58 19.46
C ASN A 155 -16.69 14.00 19.38
N SER A 156 -15.50 14.27 19.94
CA SER A 156 -14.87 15.59 19.94
C SER A 156 -13.39 15.48 19.60
N ILE A 157 -13.00 16.16 18.52
CA ILE A 157 -11.61 16.27 18.08
C ILE A 157 -11.20 17.73 18.20
N ALA A 158 -10.30 18.00 19.14
CA ALA A 158 -9.81 19.34 19.41
C ALA A 158 -8.91 19.84 18.25
N LEU A 159 -9.43 20.80 17.50
CA LEU A 159 -8.69 21.46 16.44
C LEU A 159 -7.65 22.40 17.01
N ARG A 160 -6.47 22.40 16.40
CA ARG A 160 -5.40 23.34 16.68
C ARG A 160 -4.72 23.67 15.37
N THR A 161 -4.74 24.94 14.99
CA THR A 161 -3.96 25.44 13.86
C THR A 161 -2.82 26.32 14.38
N PRO A 162 -1.67 26.33 13.70
CA PRO A 162 -0.64 27.33 13.94
C PRO A 162 -1.18 28.74 13.64
N PRO A 163 -0.67 29.81 14.28
CA PRO A 163 -1.06 31.18 13.97
C PRO A 163 -0.87 31.51 12.48
N GLY A 164 -1.85 32.19 11.88
CA GLY A 164 -1.80 32.58 10.47
C GLY A 164 -2.02 31.43 9.47
N ILE A 165 -2.45 30.25 9.95
CA ILE A 165 -2.82 29.12 9.12
C ILE A 165 -4.32 28.85 9.22
N ASP A 166 -4.95 28.73 8.07
CA ASP A 166 -6.32 28.22 7.93
C ASP A 166 -6.31 26.84 7.25
N VAL A 167 -7.26 25.97 7.61
CA VAL A 167 -7.43 24.65 6.98
C VAL A 167 -8.83 24.54 6.42
N CYS A 168 -8.91 24.37 5.09
CA CYS A 168 -10.16 24.38 4.34
C CYS A 168 -10.18 23.30 3.24
N PRO A 169 -11.36 22.99 2.67
CA PRO A 169 -11.46 22.17 1.46
C PRO A 169 -10.60 22.72 0.31
N CYS A 170 -10.00 21.80 -0.45
CA CYS A 170 -9.21 22.12 -1.63
C CYS A 170 -10.11 22.70 -2.73
N GLY A 171 -9.84 23.94 -3.13
CA GLY A 171 -10.44 24.59 -4.31
C GLY A 171 -9.72 24.22 -5.61
N ASN A 172 -10.23 24.71 -6.74
CA ASN A 172 -9.60 24.49 -8.04
C ASN A 172 -8.25 25.22 -8.15
N GLU A 173 -8.17 26.41 -7.55
CA GLU A 173 -6.96 27.24 -7.47
C GLU A 173 -5.83 26.60 -6.65
N ASP A 174 -6.15 25.64 -5.77
CA ASP A 174 -5.16 24.96 -4.94
C ASP A 174 -4.53 23.74 -5.64
N ARG A 175 -5.17 23.21 -6.70
CA ARG A 175 -4.79 21.91 -7.28
C ARG A 175 -3.32 21.89 -7.70
N GLU A 176 -2.87 22.88 -8.47
CA GLU A 176 -1.47 22.97 -8.90
C GLU A 176 -0.48 23.12 -7.72
N PRO A 177 -0.67 24.07 -6.78
CA PRO A 177 0.14 24.13 -5.57
C PRO A 177 0.21 22.80 -4.78
N VAL A 178 -0.89 22.06 -4.69
CA VAL A 178 -0.94 20.75 -4.02
C VAL A 178 -0.11 19.71 -4.77
N LEU A 179 -0.21 19.69 -6.11
CA LEU A 179 0.58 18.78 -6.94
C LEU A 179 2.09 19.07 -6.87
N ASP A 180 2.47 20.33 -6.73
CA ASP A 180 3.87 20.71 -6.52
C ASP A 180 4.38 20.22 -5.16
N ILE A 181 3.59 20.41 -4.10
CA ILE A 181 3.92 19.87 -2.77
C ILE A 181 4.04 18.34 -2.83
N ALA A 182 3.14 17.66 -3.55
CA ALA A 182 3.16 16.20 -3.67
C ALA A 182 4.49 15.69 -4.26
N ALA A 183 4.99 16.36 -5.31
CA ALA A 183 6.26 16.04 -5.95
C ALA A 183 7.46 16.18 -5.00
N ASP A 184 7.46 17.21 -4.13
CA ASP A 184 8.59 17.52 -3.24
C ASP A 184 8.59 16.75 -1.91
N THR A 185 7.46 16.15 -1.52
CA THR A 185 7.26 15.62 -0.16
C THR A 185 7.27 14.11 -0.05
N HIS A 186 7.02 13.38 -1.14
CA HIS A 186 6.86 11.92 -1.13
C HIS A 186 8.16 11.16 -1.45
N VAL A 187 9.26 11.58 -0.82
CA VAL A 187 10.61 10.99 -1.00
C VAL A 187 10.76 9.61 -0.34
N HIS A 188 9.94 9.30 0.66
CA HIS A 188 9.91 7.97 1.28
C HIS A 188 8.80 7.14 0.68
N ASN A 189 9.15 6.27 -0.26
CA ASN A 189 8.21 5.29 -0.79
C ASN A 189 8.91 4.01 -1.28
N ARG A 190 8.13 2.93 -1.34
CA ARG A 190 8.62 1.60 -1.74
C ARG A 190 9.24 1.54 -3.13
N PHE A 191 8.83 2.43 -4.04
CA PHE A 191 9.36 2.46 -5.40
C PHE A 191 10.70 3.18 -5.47
N VAL A 192 10.91 4.23 -4.67
CA VAL A 192 12.22 4.89 -4.49
C VAL A 192 13.24 3.94 -3.86
N TYR A 193 12.80 3.01 -3.02
CA TYR A 193 13.68 2.02 -2.39
C TYR A 193 13.97 0.80 -3.29
N ASP A 194 13.33 0.68 -4.46
CA ASP A 194 13.70 -0.32 -5.44
C ASP A 194 14.73 0.26 -6.43
N PRO A 195 15.99 -0.20 -6.40
CA PRO A 195 17.05 0.36 -7.25
C PRO A 195 16.82 0.15 -8.75
N ASN A 196 15.87 -0.70 -9.13
CA ASN A 196 15.51 -0.91 -10.54
C ASN A 196 14.49 0.12 -11.06
N ILE A 197 13.87 0.91 -10.19
CA ILE A 197 12.91 1.94 -10.58
C ILE A 197 13.63 3.28 -10.65
N HIS A 198 13.47 3.96 -11.78
CA HIS A 198 14.03 5.29 -11.95
C HIS A 198 13.37 6.30 -11.00
N GLU A 199 14.17 7.08 -10.27
CA GLU A 199 13.68 8.00 -9.23
C GLU A 199 12.60 8.96 -9.75
N LYS A 200 12.81 9.57 -10.93
CA LYS A 200 11.80 10.46 -11.55
C LYS A 200 10.45 9.78 -11.82
N ALA A 201 10.46 8.50 -12.18
CA ALA A 201 9.21 7.75 -12.37
C ALA A 201 8.50 7.61 -11.02
N ALA A 202 9.22 7.15 -9.99
CA ALA A 202 8.68 7.02 -8.64
C ALA A 202 8.15 8.36 -8.08
N GLN A 203 8.83 9.48 -8.30
CA GLN A 203 8.37 10.81 -7.90
C GLN A 203 7.09 11.23 -8.66
N SER A 204 7.07 11.05 -9.98
CA SER A 204 5.93 11.44 -10.81
C SER A 204 4.65 10.66 -10.51
N LEU A 205 4.78 9.44 -9.96
CA LEU A 205 3.64 8.63 -9.52
C LEU A 205 2.80 9.37 -8.47
N TYR A 206 3.43 10.00 -7.48
CA TYR A 206 2.71 10.66 -6.39
C TYR A 206 1.95 11.88 -6.85
N ARG A 207 2.51 12.66 -7.78
CA ARG A 207 1.79 13.76 -8.44
C ARG A 207 0.52 13.23 -9.10
N LYS A 208 0.61 12.12 -9.85
CA LYS A 208 -0.56 11.49 -10.50
C LYS A 208 -1.58 10.93 -9.50
N LEU A 209 -1.12 10.31 -8.40
CA LEU A 209 -2.02 9.79 -7.35
C LEU A 209 -2.81 10.92 -6.67
N VAL A 210 -2.15 12.03 -6.34
CA VAL A 210 -2.83 13.20 -5.76
C VAL A 210 -3.79 13.84 -6.76
N ALA A 211 -3.40 13.94 -8.03
CA ALA A 211 -4.28 14.44 -9.09
C ALA A 211 -5.58 13.62 -9.18
N HIS A 212 -5.47 12.29 -9.11
CA HIS A 212 -6.63 11.40 -9.10
C HIS A 212 -7.56 11.66 -7.90
N CYS A 213 -7.01 12.01 -6.72
CA CYS A 213 -7.82 12.30 -5.53
C CYS A 213 -8.70 13.56 -5.67
N PHE A 214 -8.44 14.46 -6.62
CA PHE A 214 -9.28 15.65 -6.79
C PHE A 214 -10.65 15.35 -7.40
N ASP A 215 -10.73 14.33 -8.26
CA ASP A 215 -11.91 14.06 -9.06
C ASP A 215 -12.52 12.68 -8.76
N ALA A 216 -11.79 11.80 -8.06
CA ALA A 216 -12.26 10.46 -7.71
C ALA A 216 -13.01 10.45 -6.37
N GLU A 217 -14.28 10.07 -6.41
CA GLU A 217 -14.97 9.58 -5.22
C GLU A 217 -14.29 8.29 -4.71
N PRO A 218 -14.15 8.07 -3.39
CA PRO A 218 -14.69 8.86 -2.28
C PRO A 218 -13.63 9.75 -1.60
N PHE A 219 -12.65 10.27 -2.36
CA PHE A 219 -11.58 11.07 -1.79
C PHE A 219 -12.06 12.50 -1.46
N LYS A 220 -11.59 13.01 -0.32
CA LYS A 220 -11.67 14.40 0.08
C LYS A 220 -10.26 14.94 0.23
N VAL A 221 -10.08 16.23 -0.10
CA VAL A 221 -8.79 16.91 0.00
C VAL A 221 -8.95 18.19 0.81
N LEU A 222 -8.11 18.34 1.84
CA LEU A 222 -7.99 19.58 2.61
C LEU A 222 -6.63 20.20 2.37
N VAL A 223 -6.57 21.52 2.41
CA VAL A 223 -5.35 22.31 2.29
C VAL A 223 -5.15 23.16 3.53
N ALA A 224 -3.89 23.36 3.91
CA ALA A 224 -3.49 24.35 4.89
C ALA A 224 -2.96 25.58 4.16
N ARG A 225 -3.58 26.74 4.37
CA ARG A 225 -3.23 28.00 3.71
C ARG A 225 -2.60 28.99 4.68
N SER A 226 -1.60 29.71 4.21
CA SER A 226 -1.02 30.90 4.84
C SER A 226 -1.27 32.12 3.95
N GLY A 227 -0.85 33.31 4.38
CA GLY A 227 -0.83 34.49 3.51
C GLY A 227 0.03 34.32 2.24
N GLY A 228 0.92 33.32 2.20
CA GLY A 228 1.74 32.96 1.04
C GLY A 228 1.17 31.85 0.15
N GLY A 229 -0.05 31.36 0.41
CA GLY A 229 -0.72 30.32 -0.38
C GLY A 229 -0.80 28.96 0.32
N VAL A 230 -0.89 27.88 -0.46
CA VAL A 230 -1.00 26.51 0.06
C VAL A 230 0.35 26.04 0.62
N GLU A 231 0.37 25.69 1.90
CA GLU A 231 1.54 25.21 2.64
C GLU A 231 1.58 23.69 2.82
N GLY A 232 0.42 23.05 2.71
CA GLY A 232 0.30 21.61 2.85
C GLY A 232 -1.09 21.11 2.50
N PHE A 233 -1.22 19.80 2.37
CA PHE A 233 -2.48 19.14 2.04
C PHE A 233 -2.59 17.78 2.72
N ILE A 234 -3.81 17.27 2.82
CA ILE A 234 -4.10 15.90 3.19
C ILE A 234 -5.25 15.36 2.36
N THR A 235 -5.15 14.11 1.93
CA THR A 235 -6.22 13.34 1.31
C THR A 235 -6.70 12.24 2.25
N PHE A 236 -8.00 12.00 2.27
CA PHE A 236 -8.62 10.95 3.05
C PHE A 236 -9.91 10.48 2.39
N LYS A 237 -10.39 9.31 2.77
CA LYS A 237 -11.59 8.71 2.18
C LYS A 237 -12.34 7.79 3.12
N MET A 238 -13.61 7.60 2.81
CA MET A 238 -14.48 6.63 3.47
C MET A 238 -14.44 5.29 2.75
N SER A 239 -14.19 4.20 3.48
CA SER A 239 -14.13 2.86 2.94
C SER A 239 -15.54 2.23 2.94
N ARG A 240 -16.46 2.73 2.10
CA ARG A 240 -17.89 2.36 2.15
C ARG A 240 -18.14 0.86 1.99
N THR A 241 -17.53 0.22 0.99
CA THR A 241 -17.69 -1.24 0.76
C THR A 241 -17.21 -2.04 1.95
N PHE A 242 -15.98 -1.76 2.41
CA PHE A 242 -15.41 -2.38 3.61
C PHE A 242 -16.31 -2.16 4.84
N SER A 243 -16.78 -0.93 5.04
CA SER A 243 -17.62 -0.56 6.18
C SER A 243 -18.93 -1.35 6.22
N ARG A 244 -19.56 -1.57 5.05
CA ARG A 244 -20.79 -2.38 4.95
C ARG A 244 -20.52 -3.83 5.32
N THR A 245 -19.43 -4.41 4.81
CA THR A 245 -19.11 -5.82 5.06
C THR A 245 -18.69 -6.06 6.51
N VAL A 246 -17.90 -5.16 7.10
CA VAL A 246 -17.45 -5.32 8.50
C VAL A 246 -18.47 -4.84 9.53
N GLY A 247 -19.56 -4.19 9.10
CA GLY A 247 -20.61 -3.67 9.97
C GLY A 247 -20.23 -2.41 10.76
N MET A 248 -19.21 -1.67 10.32
CA MET A 248 -18.67 -0.51 11.05
C MET A 248 -18.16 0.57 10.09
N PRO A 249 -18.55 1.85 10.26
CA PRO A 249 -18.02 2.96 9.46
C PRO A 249 -16.51 3.13 9.63
N CYS A 250 -15.77 2.91 8.54
CA CYS A 250 -14.32 2.97 8.51
C CYS A 250 -13.83 3.95 7.44
N GLY A 251 -12.73 4.64 7.73
CA GLY A 251 -12.05 5.56 6.84
C GLY A 251 -10.55 5.36 6.80
N SER A 252 -9.88 6.03 5.87
CA SER A 252 -8.43 6.09 5.81
C SER A 252 -7.91 7.48 5.52
N LEU A 253 -6.80 7.84 6.18
CA LEU A 253 -5.91 8.90 5.69
C LEU A 253 -4.99 8.29 4.63
N ASP A 254 -4.84 8.95 3.48
CA ASP A 254 -4.11 8.40 2.34
C ASP A 254 -2.79 9.15 2.09
N LEU A 255 -2.83 10.40 1.61
CA LEU A 255 -1.64 11.17 1.25
C LEU A 255 -1.57 12.46 2.07
N ILE A 256 -0.38 12.86 2.52
CA ILE A 256 -0.16 14.10 3.25
C ILE A 256 1.17 14.72 2.82
N GLY A 257 1.16 16.02 2.58
CA GLY A 257 2.36 16.78 2.20
C GLY A 257 2.39 18.13 2.87
N VAL A 258 3.58 18.56 3.30
CA VAL A 258 3.84 19.92 3.82
C VAL A 258 5.12 20.43 3.19
N ARG A 259 5.10 21.66 2.67
CA ARG A 259 6.26 22.32 2.05
C ARG A 259 7.48 22.24 2.97
N PRO A 260 8.66 21.85 2.47
CA PRO A 260 9.88 21.74 3.27
C PRO A 260 10.15 22.94 4.17
N GLN A 261 9.93 24.15 3.66
CA GLN A 261 10.20 25.43 4.32
C GLN A 261 9.29 25.70 5.52
N THR A 262 8.10 25.09 5.57
CA THR A 262 7.12 25.29 6.64
C THR A 262 6.89 24.04 7.51
N ARG A 263 7.71 22.98 7.33
CA ARG A 263 7.71 21.79 8.20
C ARG A 263 8.03 22.12 9.66
N SER A 264 7.73 21.16 10.53
CA SER A 264 7.98 21.24 11.98
C SER A 264 7.22 22.35 12.73
N ARG A 265 6.29 23.04 12.08
CA ARG A 265 5.40 24.06 12.69
C ARG A 265 4.04 23.53 13.14
N GLY A 266 3.85 22.21 13.15
CA GLY A 266 2.59 21.58 13.55
C GLY A 266 1.55 21.42 12.44
N LEU A 267 1.85 21.85 11.20
CA LEU A 267 0.93 21.77 10.05
C LEU A 267 0.38 20.38 9.78
N GLY A 268 1.23 19.35 9.73
CA GLY A 268 0.78 17.98 9.48
C GLY A 268 -0.20 17.48 10.56
N ALA A 269 0.03 17.85 11.82
CA ALA A 269 -0.87 17.49 12.91
C ALA A 269 -2.20 18.26 12.85
N ALA A 270 -2.18 19.51 12.38
CA ALA A 270 -3.39 20.29 12.12
C ALA A 270 -4.22 19.63 11.00
N LEU A 271 -3.62 19.36 9.84
CA LEU A 271 -4.25 18.68 8.71
C LEU A 271 -4.90 17.35 9.12
N ASN A 272 -4.17 16.48 9.83
CA ASN A 272 -4.71 15.24 10.38
C ASN A 272 -5.94 15.48 11.26
N ARG A 273 -5.90 16.43 12.21
CA ARG A 273 -7.03 16.70 13.11
C ARG A 273 -8.27 17.19 12.37
N PHE A 274 -8.09 18.04 11.36
CA PHE A 274 -9.20 18.51 10.53
C PHE A 274 -9.82 17.36 9.72
N ALA A 275 -9.00 16.53 9.08
CA ALA A 275 -9.49 15.34 8.38
C ALA A 275 -10.22 14.38 9.33
N LEU A 276 -9.65 14.09 10.51
CA LEU A 276 -10.29 13.24 11.52
C LEU A 276 -11.62 13.82 12.01
N ARG A 277 -11.71 15.15 12.20
CA ARG A 277 -12.97 15.82 12.56
C ARG A 277 -14.03 15.64 11.48
N GLU A 278 -13.68 15.87 10.21
CA GLU A 278 -14.63 15.69 9.11
C GLU A 278 -15.08 14.23 8.99
N MET A 279 -14.15 13.28 9.12
CA MET A 279 -14.50 11.86 9.14
C MET A 279 -15.43 11.51 10.32
N ALA A 280 -15.20 12.08 11.51
CA ALA A 280 -16.08 11.88 12.66
C ALA A 280 -17.48 12.48 12.43
N GLN A 281 -17.56 13.65 11.80
CA GLN A 281 -18.82 14.30 11.43
C GLN A 281 -19.60 13.49 10.39
N ASP A 282 -18.89 12.82 9.48
CA ASP A 282 -19.46 11.87 8.51
C ASP A 282 -19.82 10.50 9.13
N GLY A 283 -19.64 10.33 10.44
CA GLY A 283 -20.03 9.12 11.19
C GLY A 283 -18.97 8.02 11.23
N THR A 284 -17.75 8.27 10.76
CA THR A 284 -16.63 7.31 10.84
C THR A 284 -16.33 6.95 12.29
N LYS A 285 -16.14 5.66 12.55
CA LYS A 285 -15.79 5.14 13.88
C LYS A 285 -14.32 4.78 13.98
N VAL A 286 -13.74 4.23 12.92
CA VAL A 286 -12.35 3.81 12.92
C VAL A 286 -11.64 4.38 11.69
N VAL A 287 -10.48 4.98 11.92
CA VAL A 287 -9.60 5.49 10.86
C VAL A 287 -8.30 4.72 10.87
N ALA A 288 -7.85 4.32 9.68
CA ALA A 288 -6.54 3.72 9.48
C ALA A 288 -5.65 4.66 8.66
N VAL A 289 -4.35 4.56 8.88
CA VAL A 289 -3.32 5.19 8.04
C VAL A 289 -2.16 4.23 7.92
N ARG A 290 -1.43 4.31 6.82
CA ARG A 290 -0.25 3.51 6.59
C ARG A 290 0.89 4.40 6.14
N THR A 291 2.08 4.13 6.66
CA THR A 291 3.30 4.80 6.22
C THR A 291 4.48 3.84 6.35
N LEU A 292 5.63 4.21 5.79
CA LEU A 292 6.85 3.44 5.94
C LEU A 292 7.42 3.59 7.35
N ALA A 293 8.03 2.53 7.88
CA ALA A 293 8.71 2.53 9.16
C ALA A 293 9.87 3.55 9.22
N SER A 294 10.46 3.88 8.07
CA SER A 294 11.50 4.92 7.94
C SER A 294 10.93 6.35 7.83
N ASN A 295 9.61 6.52 7.67
CA ASN A 295 8.98 7.83 7.62
C ASN A 295 8.66 8.36 9.03
N TYR A 296 9.71 8.59 9.82
CA TYR A 296 9.60 9.07 11.20
C TYR A 296 8.80 10.38 11.35
N PRO A 297 8.87 11.37 10.43
CA PRO A 297 8.02 12.55 10.50
C PRO A 297 6.52 12.23 10.40
N ALA A 298 6.12 11.33 9.49
CA ALA A 298 4.73 10.89 9.38
C ALA A 298 4.28 10.12 10.61
N LEU A 299 5.10 9.18 11.12
CA LEU A 299 4.82 8.43 12.34
C LEU A 299 4.62 9.35 13.54
N ARG A 300 5.52 10.32 13.74
CA ARG A 300 5.40 11.33 14.81
C ARG A 300 4.11 12.13 14.68
N THR A 301 3.71 12.49 13.45
CA THR A 301 2.46 13.20 13.20
C THR A 301 1.25 12.34 13.59
N CYS A 302 1.22 11.07 13.17
CA CYS A 302 0.16 10.14 13.51
C CYS A 302 0.02 9.94 15.02
N PHE A 303 1.13 9.67 15.72
CA PHE A 303 1.12 9.51 17.18
C PHE A 303 0.61 10.77 17.90
N ARG A 304 1.01 11.97 17.45
CA ARG A 304 0.53 13.24 18.01
C ARG A 304 -0.96 13.51 17.78
N THR A 305 -1.58 12.82 16.84
CA THR A 305 -3.02 12.94 16.55
C THR A 305 -3.85 11.79 17.10
N GLY A 306 -3.24 10.89 17.88
CA GLY A 306 -3.95 9.83 18.61
C GLY A 306 -3.96 8.48 17.92
N PHE A 307 -3.21 8.30 16.84
CA PHE A 307 -3.04 6.98 16.23
C PHE A 307 -2.12 6.10 17.06
N THR A 308 -2.37 4.79 17.00
CA THR A 308 -1.54 3.75 17.60
C THR A 308 -1.18 2.71 16.55
N VAL A 309 -0.06 2.00 16.71
CA VAL A 309 0.33 0.93 15.77
C VAL A 309 -0.63 -0.24 15.91
N THR A 310 -1.17 -0.72 14.79
CA THR A 310 -2.11 -1.86 14.76
C THR A 310 -1.58 -3.06 13.98
N SER A 311 -0.68 -2.85 13.01
CA SER A 311 0.12 -3.94 12.45
C SER A 311 1.37 -3.41 11.76
N THR A 312 2.29 -4.32 11.45
CA THR A 312 3.46 -4.06 10.61
C THR A 312 3.52 -5.09 9.50
N SER A 313 4.03 -4.68 8.34
CA SER A 313 4.19 -5.54 7.17
C SER A 313 5.53 -5.31 6.50
N LEU A 314 6.09 -6.39 5.94
CA LEU A 314 7.24 -6.34 5.05
C LEU A 314 6.77 -6.21 3.62
N HIS A 315 7.44 -5.37 2.84
CA HIS A 315 7.14 -5.12 1.43
C HIS A 315 8.27 -5.65 0.57
N PHE A 316 7.92 -6.44 -0.44
CA PHE A 316 8.84 -6.99 -1.40
C PHE A 316 8.41 -6.74 -2.85
N HIS A 317 9.39 -6.64 -3.74
CA HIS A 317 9.19 -6.57 -5.19
C HIS A 317 9.88 -7.72 -5.92
N ARG A 318 9.30 -8.20 -7.02
CA ARG A 318 9.93 -9.16 -7.93
C ARG A 318 9.77 -8.71 -9.37
N TRP A 319 10.89 -8.60 -10.07
CA TRP A 319 10.97 -8.32 -11.50
C TRP A 319 11.06 -9.63 -12.30
N ILE A 320 10.00 -10.03 -12.98
CA ILE A 320 9.95 -11.30 -13.73
C ILE A 320 10.67 -11.15 -15.06
N GLN A 321 10.23 -10.20 -15.88
CA GLN A 321 10.92 -9.76 -17.07
C GLN A 321 11.63 -8.44 -16.77
N ARG A 322 12.91 -8.34 -17.15
CA ARG A 322 13.62 -7.07 -17.05
C ARG A 322 13.02 -6.12 -18.09
N PRO A 323 12.68 -4.87 -17.75
CA PRO A 323 12.31 -3.91 -18.76
C PRO A 323 13.42 -3.83 -19.80
N LYS A 324 13.08 -3.99 -21.08
CA LYS A 324 13.83 -3.31 -22.12
C LYS A 324 13.60 -1.83 -21.84
N ILE A 325 14.54 -1.18 -21.14
CA ILE A 325 14.52 0.27 -21.02
C ILE A 325 14.75 0.81 -22.44
N THR A 326 13.68 0.99 -23.21
CA THR A 326 13.74 1.78 -24.42
C THR A 326 13.80 3.23 -23.99
N ALA A 327 14.96 3.85 -24.20
CA ALA A 327 15.19 5.28 -24.10
C ALA A 327 14.41 6.07 -25.17
N GLN A 328 13.14 5.74 -25.40
CA GLN A 328 12.26 6.40 -26.36
C GLN A 328 10.98 6.79 -25.64
N GLY A 329 10.98 8.01 -25.12
CA GLY A 329 9.88 8.63 -24.40
C GLY A 329 10.29 9.91 -23.66
N MET A 330 11.58 10.08 -23.37
CA MET A 330 12.12 11.37 -22.93
C MET A 330 12.60 12.14 -24.17
N ALA A 331 11.91 13.23 -24.51
CA ALA A 331 12.39 14.19 -25.48
C ALA A 331 13.81 14.68 -25.08
N PRO A 332 14.73 14.85 -26.04
CA PRO A 332 16.14 15.11 -25.76
C PRO A 332 16.36 16.57 -25.37
N GLY A 333 17.01 16.78 -24.24
CA GLY A 333 17.55 18.07 -23.83
C GLY A 333 18.76 17.85 -22.94
N SER A 334 19.94 18.18 -23.49
CA SER A 334 21.29 18.11 -22.91
C SER A 334 21.95 16.72 -22.80
N GLU A 335 22.73 16.43 -23.83
CA GLU A 335 23.95 15.62 -23.78
C GLU A 335 24.87 16.07 -22.64
N ASN A 336 25.41 15.14 -21.84
CA ASN A 336 26.83 14.78 -21.90
C ASN A 336 27.34 13.96 -20.70
N ASN A 337 28.18 12.98 -21.06
CA ASN A 337 29.31 12.42 -20.32
C ASN A 337 29.06 11.45 -19.14
N LEU A 338 28.76 10.20 -19.50
CA LEU A 338 29.28 9.03 -18.78
C LEU A 338 30.80 8.91 -19.07
N LYS A 339 31.64 9.42 -18.17
CA LYS A 339 33.03 8.97 -18.07
C LYS A 339 33.09 7.81 -17.09
N PHE A 340 33.34 6.61 -17.63
CA PHE A 340 33.87 5.51 -16.85
C PHE A 340 35.28 5.89 -16.37
N THR A 341 35.54 5.80 -15.08
CA THR A 341 36.90 5.68 -14.53
C THR A 341 37.02 4.33 -13.86
N GLN A 342 37.58 3.38 -14.61
CA GLN A 342 38.41 2.31 -14.06
C GLN A 342 39.82 2.88 -13.74
N THR A 343 40.56 2.14 -12.91
CA THR A 343 41.99 2.29 -12.52
C THR A 343 42.24 3.37 -11.44
N LEU A 344 42.75 3.06 -10.24
CA LEU A 344 44.06 2.51 -9.81
C LEU A 344 43.92 2.10 -8.31
N ALA A 345 44.40 0.99 -7.72
CA ALA A 345 45.68 0.29 -7.73
C ALA A 345 46.89 1.20 -7.44
N ASP A 346 47.53 0.95 -6.28
CA ASP A 346 48.81 1.49 -5.79
C ASP A 346 48.78 2.90 -5.12
N HIS A 347 48.54 2.92 -3.81
CA HIS A 347 49.52 3.29 -2.76
C HIS A 347 48.92 3.23 -1.36
#